data_AF-A0A5R9BDF8-F1
#
_entry.id   AF-A0A5R9BDF8-F1
#
_cell.length_a   1.000
_cell.length_b   1.000
_cell.length_c   1.000
_cell.angle_alpha   90.00
_cell.angle_beta   90.00
_cell.angle_gamma   90.00
#
_symmetry.space_group_name_H-M   'P 1'
#
loop_
_entity.id
_entity.type
_entity.pdbx_description
1 polymer ?
#
loop_
_entity_poly.entity_id
_entity_poly.type
_entity_poly.pdbx_seq_one_letter_code
_entity_poly.pdbx_strand_id
1 'polypeptide(L)'
;MRSRITSKKTLLLRHLGMASVSGLLVYLFYLSYSAWGVQPALWPDWGEDHPFWRAWAHAAFVLLFLTLSLSPASAFWKPVQRLLPWRRELGIWFAVLAVGHAYTIWDRWARGDFATLFGFQYVEELDRFVLARAEVGIMNMMGMVMLPMIILLAVTSSDRAVNFLGASSWKWIHRSLVHVIFYLAMLRGTLYFFYFFQTTPPQWQVYPSIWFMYVFLGMGVFAVSLQAAAFAKTVLGRKRQRRESGVLTVAAISGVVALMVAPLVLMLGTVAYFDSRLLKENPQLTGQAQTPGEDAQTQVPDEYAQSFEMVIEVDDQQDRLWVRDLDDAPSFRLTTQIEGTPVADQIYRFEERTLYVADQGPDSELTWSRTENVEPEDIDLPEMVLEPRAWAAQFGPGEHRVPGPEGELQVTIHSVDEPIAEEVFEIPEDADPVLR
;
A
#
# COMPACT_ATOMS: atom_id res chain seq x y z
N MET A 1 2.07 -30.90 35.04
CA MET A 1 0.72 -30.38 34.74
C MET A 1 0.06 -31.39 33.82
N ARG A 2 -0.71 -32.35 34.36
CA ARG A 2 -1.44 -33.34 33.55
C ARG A 2 -2.50 -32.57 32.77
N SER A 3 -2.31 -32.45 31.46
CA SER A 3 -3.33 -31.87 30.58
C SER A 3 -4.57 -32.74 30.73
N ARG A 4 -5.69 -32.16 31.23
CA ARG A 4 -7.00 -32.81 31.08
C ARG A 4 -7.17 -33.06 29.60
N ILE A 5 -7.27 -34.32 29.20
CA ILE A 5 -7.54 -34.72 27.83
C ILE A 5 -8.87 -34.05 27.45
N THR A 6 -8.81 -32.93 26.76
CA THR A 6 -9.99 -32.27 26.22
C THR A 6 -10.57 -33.22 25.18
N SER A 7 -11.87 -33.46 25.26
CA SER A 7 -12.58 -34.26 24.27
C SER A 7 -12.25 -33.74 22.86
N LYS A 8 -12.07 -34.64 21.89
CA LYS A 8 -11.87 -34.29 20.48
C LYS A 8 -12.92 -33.28 19.99
N LYS A 9 -14.16 -33.39 20.50
CA LYS A 9 -15.26 -32.45 20.22
C LYS A 9 -14.93 -31.03 20.67
N THR A 10 -14.41 -30.85 21.89
CA THR A 10 -14.04 -29.54 22.43
C THR A 10 -12.90 -28.92 21.64
N LEU A 11 -11.89 -29.72 21.27
CA LEU A 11 -10.78 -29.25 20.44
C LEU A 11 -11.27 -28.78 19.06
N LEU A 12 -12.11 -29.59 18.40
CA LEU A 12 -12.70 -29.25 17.11
C LEU A 12 -13.51 -27.94 17.19
N LEU A 13 -14.36 -27.80 18.21
CA LEU A 13 -15.16 -26.59 18.43
C LEU A 13 -14.29 -25.34 18.65
N ARG A 14 -13.16 -25.46 19.34
CA ARG A 14 -12.21 -24.34 19.51
C ARG A 14 -11.55 -23.96 18.19
N HIS A 15 -11.14 -24.94 17.38
CA HIS A 15 -10.59 -24.66 16.06
C HIS A 15 -11.63 -24.02 15.14
N LEU A 16 -12.88 -24.49 15.14
CA LEU A 16 -13.97 -23.89 14.37
C LEU A 16 -14.26 -22.45 14.83
N GLY A 17 -14.30 -22.23 16.15
CA GLY A 17 -14.48 -20.90 16.72
C GLY A 17 -13.34 -19.96 16.32
N MET A 18 -12.10 -20.41 16.40
CA MET A 18 -10.96 -19.60 15.97
C MET A 18 -10.87 -19.40 14.46
N ALA A 19 -11.30 -20.38 13.65
CA ALA A 19 -11.48 -20.22 12.21
C ALA A 19 -12.41 -19.06 11.89
N SER A 20 -13.57 -19.05 12.58
CA SER A 20 -14.61 -18.05 12.39
C SER A 20 -14.12 -16.65 12.79
N VAL A 21 -13.44 -16.55 13.94
CA VAL A 21 -12.80 -15.28 14.37
C VAL A 21 -11.73 -14.83 13.38
N SER A 22 -10.95 -15.76 12.83
CA SER A 22 -9.88 -15.45 11.88
C SER A 22 -10.44 -14.95 10.55
N GLY A 23 -11.45 -15.63 10.00
CA GLY A 23 -12.16 -15.19 8.79
C GLY A 23 -12.86 -13.84 9.00
N LEU A 24 -13.48 -13.63 10.18
CA LEU A 24 -14.07 -12.34 10.52
C LEU A 24 -13.01 -11.22 10.59
N LEU A 25 -11.86 -11.46 11.20
CA LEU A 25 -10.78 -10.47 11.25
C LEU A 25 -10.28 -10.11 9.84
N VAL A 26 -10.06 -11.10 8.97
CA VAL A 26 -9.68 -10.85 7.57
C VAL A 26 -10.77 -10.04 6.87
N TYR A 27 -12.03 -10.43 7.00
CA TYR A 27 -13.15 -9.70 6.38
C TYR A 27 -13.25 -8.26 6.87
N LEU A 28 -13.16 -8.02 8.19
CA LEU A 28 -13.23 -6.68 8.77
C LEU A 28 -12.04 -5.80 8.33
N PHE A 29 -10.83 -6.36 8.25
CA PHE A 29 -9.70 -5.60 7.73
C PHE A 29 -9.86 -5.30 6.24
N TYR A 30 -10.32 -6.26 5.45
CA TYR A 30 -10.59 -6.04 4.03
C TYR A 30 -11.62 -4.91 3.84
N LEU A 31 -12.75 -4.95 4.56
CA LEU A 31 -13.74 -3.88 4.57
C LEU A 31 -13.14 -2.54 5.04
N SER A 32 -12.26 -2.54 6.05
CA SER A 32 -11.62 -1.31 6.51
C SER A 32 -10.75 -0.67 5.43
N TYR A 33 -10.11 -1.47 4.58
CA TYR A 33 -9.32 -0.96 3.47
C TYR A 33 -10.20 -0.44 2.33
N SER A 34 -11.30 -1.13 2.03
CA SER A 34 -12.22 -0.75 0.95
C SER A 34 -13.09 0.46 1.33
N ALA A 35 -13.59 0.54 2.56
CA ALA A 35 -14.58 1.54 2.97
C ALA A 35 -13.99 2.87 3.45
N TRP A 36 -12.73 2.90 3.88
CA TRP A 36 -12.13 4.09 4.49
C TRP A 36 -11.26 4.90 3.51
N GLY A 37 -11.50 4.75 2.19
CA GLY A 37 -10.70 5.44 1.17
C GLY A 37 -9.21 5.09 1.24
N VAL A 38 -8.86 3.92 1.82
CA VAL A 38 -7.46 3.49 1.87
C VAL A 38 -7.00 2.99 0.50
N GLN A 39 -7.90 2.57 -0.40
CA GLN A 39 -7.53 2.22 -1.78
C GLN A 39 -6.77 3.33 -2.53
N PRO A 40 -7.22 4.61 -2.52
CA PRO A 40 -6.45 5.74 -3.03
C PRO A 40 -5.07 5.91 -2.38
N ALA A 41 -4.89 5.44 -1.14
CA ALA A 41 -3.63 5.51 -0.42
C ALA A 41 -2.65 4.36 -0.75
N LEU A 42 -3.01 3.50 -1.70
CA LEU A 42 -2.18 2.40 -2.15
C LEU A 42 -1.63 2.75 -3.52
N TRP A 43 -0.43 2.27 -3.79
CA TRP A 43 0.19 2.35 -5.11
C TRP A 43 -0.82 1.96 -6.20
N PRO A 44 -1.08 2.82 -7.20
CA PRO A 44 -2.09 2.58 -8.23
C PRO A 44 -1.90 1.24 -8.96
N ASP A 45 -0.64 0.80 -9.13
CA ASP A 45 -0.28 -0.46 -9.80
C ASP A 45 -0.59 -1.71 -8.97
N TRP A 46 -1.00 -1.57 -7.71
CA TRP A 46 -1.32 -2.69 -6.84
C TRP A 46 -2.79 -3.13 -6.87
N GLY A 47 -3.68 -2.28 -7.40
CA GLY A 47 -5.09 -2.57 -7.64
C GLY A 47 -5.88 -3.11 -6.43
N GLU A 48 -6.98 -3.81 -6.73
CA GLU A 48 -7.90 -4.36 -5.73
C GLU A 48 -7.32 -5.51 -4.88
N ASP A 49 -6.21 -6.09 -5.33
CA ASP A 49 -5.54 -7.19 -4.64
C ASP A 49 -4.84 -6.74 -3.37
N HIS A 50 -4.50 -5.45 -3.29
CA HIS A 50 -3.72 -4.96 -2.19
C HIS A 50 -4.47 -4.89 -0.84
N PRO A 51 -5.71 -4.41 -0.77
CA PRO A 51 -6.51 -4.54 0.44
C PRO A 51 -6.59 -5.98 0.94
N PHE A 52 -6.74 -6.93 0.02
CA PHE A 52 -6.98 -8.33 0.33
C PHE A 52 -5.80 -8.95 1.08
N TRP A 53 -4.59 -8.94 0.52
CA TRP A 53 -3.45 -9.59 1.19
C TRP A 53 -3.03 -8.90 2.50
N ARG A 54 -3.35 -7.61 2.70
CA ARG A 54 -3.03 -6.85 3.93
C ARG A 54 -3.95 -7.28 5.05
N ALA A 55 -5.21 -7.55 4.71
CA ALA A 55 -6.18 -8.06 5.66
C ALA A 55 -5.71 -9.39 6.28
N TRP A 56 -5.13 -10.28 5.48
CA TRP A 56 -4.50 -11.51 5.98
C TRP A 56 -3.33 -11.24 6.93
N ALA A 57 -2.41 -10.35 6.55
CA ALA A 57 -1.26 -10.00 7.38
C ALA A 57 -1.67 -9.43 8.75
N HIS A 58 -2.64 -8.51 8.76
CA HIS A 58 -3.08 -7.83 9.96
C HIS A 58 -3.92 -8.72 10.88
N ALA A 59 -4.79 -9.55 10.31
CA ALA A 59 -5.47 -10.59 11.08
C ALA A 59 -4.45 -11.55 11.71
N ALA A 60 -3.43 -11.99 10.96
CA ALA A 60 -2.35 -12.82 11.51
C ALA A 60 -1.61 -12.11 12.66
N PHE A 61 -1.25 -10.84 12.49
CA PHE A 61 -0.55 -10.06 13.51
C PHE A 61 -1.37 -9.90 14.80
N VAL A 62 -2.69 -9.68 14.71
CA VAL A 62 -3.58 -9.67 15.89
C VAL A 62 -3.50 -11.00 16.64
N LEU A 63 -3.55 -12.13 15.95
CA LEU A 63 -3.46 -13.45 16.60
C LEU A 63 -2.07 -13.69 17.23
N LEU A 64 -1.00 -13.23 16.59
CA LEU A 64 0.35 -13.26 17.16
C LEU A 64 0.44 -12.41 18.43
N PHE A 65 -0.06 -11.18 18.39
CA PHE A 65 -0.13 -10.27 19.52
C PHE A 65 -0.88 -10.90 20.71
N LEU A 66 -2.05 -11.48 20.48
CA LEU A 66 -2.82 -12.17 21.53
C LEU A 66 -2.05 -13.36 22.10
N THR A 67 -1.41 -14.16 21.24
CA THR A 67 -0.59 -15.32 21.65
C THR A 67 0.57 -14.93 22.56
N LEU A 68 1.24 -13.81 22.26
CA LEU A 68 2.37 -13.28 23.02
C LEU A 68 1.93 -12.59 24.32
N SER A 69 0.78 -11.92 24.30
CA SER A 69 0.29 -11.14 25.45
C SER A 69 -0.37 -12.00 26.53
N LEU A 70 -0.98 -13.13 26.17
CA LEU A 70 -1.72 -13.98 27.11
C LEU A 70 -0.87 -14.47 28.30
N SER A 71 0.37 -14.92 28.05
CA SER A 71 1.21 -15.49 29.12
C SER A 71 1.70 -14.41 30.10
N PRO A 72 2.28 -13.29 29.65
CA PRO A 72 2.61 -12.16 30.52
C PRO A 72 1.39 -11.57 31.26
N ALA A 73 0.26 -11.37 30.57
CA ALA A 73 -0.97 -10.84 31.18
C ALA A 73 -1.46 -11.73 32.35
N SER A 74 -1.35 -13.05 32.20
CA SER A 74 -1.77 -14.01 33.22
C SER A 74 -0.97 -13.92 34.54
N ALA A 75 0.22 -13.30 34.50
CA ALA A 75 1.00 -13.00 35.70
C ALA A 75 0.37 -11.88 36.54
N PHE A 76 -0.42 -11.00 35.92
CA PHE A 76 -1.10 -9.88 36.57
C PHE A 76 -2.55 -10.20 36.91
N TRP A 77 -3.25 -10.91 36.02
CA TRP A 77 -4.69 -11.05 36.13
C TRP A 77 -5.13 -12.51 36.08
N LYS A 78 -5.68 -13.01 37.21
CA LYS A 78 -6.18 -14.39 37.33
C LYS A 78 -7.25 -14.76 36.30
N PRO A 79 -8.23 -13.90 35.93
CA PRO A 79 -9.21 -14.21 34.90
C PRO A 79 -8.58 -14.58 33.55
N VAL A 80 -7.47 -13.94 33.17
CA VAL A 80 -6.74 -14.22 31.92
C VAL A 80 -6.16 -15.64 31.90
N GLN A 81 -5.92 -16.25 33.07
CA GLN A 81 -5.48 -17.65 33.14
C GLN A 81 -6.50 -18.62 32.52
N ARG A 82 -7.79 -18.26 32.50
CA ARG A 82 -8.84 -19.04 31.82
C ARG A 82 -8.70 -19.04 30.30
N LEU A 83 -8.00 -18.06 29.74
CA LEU A 83 -7.74 -17.93 28.30
C LEU A 83 -6.45 -18.63 27.85
N LEU A 84 -5.56 -18.99 28.79
CA LEU A 84 -4.31 -19.71 28.46
C LEU A 84 -4.51 -20.98 27.63
N PRO A 85 -5.58 -21.78 27.82
CA PRO A 85 -5.83 -22.94 26.97
C PRO A 85 -6.03 -22.62 25.49
N TRP A 86 -6.42 -21.38 25.13
CA TRP A 86 -6.63 -20.93 23.75
C TRP A 86 -5.36 -20.45 23.06
N ARG A 87 -4.25 -20.31 23.80
CA ARG A 87 -2.97 -19.82 23.26
C ARG A 87 -2.46 -20.67 22.09
N ARG A 88 -2.70 -21.99 22.14
CA ARG A 88 -2.26 -22.92 21.10
C ARG A 88 -3.08 -22.72 19.83
N GLU A 89 -4.40 -22.62 19.95
CA GLU A 89 -5.31 -22.40 18.84
C GLU A 89 -5.05 -21.03 18.19
N LEU A 90 -4.81 -19.98 18.99
CA LEU A 90 -4.39 -18.67 18.49
C LEU A 90 -3.08 -18.75 17.68
N GLY A 91 -2.06 -19.44 18.19
CA GLY A 91 -0.79 -19.61 17.50
C GLY A 91 -0.89 -20.42 16.20
N ILE A 92 -1.74 -21.45 16.18
CA ILE A 92 -2.00 -22.23 14.96
C ILE A 92 -2.71 -21.37 13.91
N TRP A 93 -3.76 -20.63 14.30
CA TRP A 93 -4.49 -19.79 13.36
C TRP A 93 -3.69 -18.57 12.90
N PHE A 94 -2.81 -18.03 13.74
CA PHE A 94 -1.76 -17.10 13.30
C PHE A 94 -0.95 -17.70 12.14
N ALA A 95 -0.47 -18.93 12.30
CA ALA A 95 0.33 -19.58 11.27
C ALA A 95 -0.47 -19.83 9.99
N VAL A 96 -1.72 -20.26 10.09
CA VAL A 96 -2.62 -20.44 8.94
C VAL A 96 -2.81 -19.12 8.18
N LEU A 97 -3.10 -18.03 8.89
CA LEU A 97 -3.28 -16.72 8.26
C LEU A 97 -1.97 -16.18 7.66
N ALA A 98 -0.83 -16.39 8.32
CA ALA A 98 0.47 -15.97 7.79
C ALA A 98 0.88 -16.75 6.53
N VAL A 99 0.58 -18.05 6.47
CA VAL A 99 0.77 -18.86 5.26
C VAL A 99 -0.19 -18.40 4.15
N GLY A 100 -1.46 -18.12 4.50
CA GLY A 100 -2.42 -17.55 3.57
C GLY A 100 -1.95 -16.20 3.00
N HIS A 101 -1.44 -15.31 3.84
CA HIS A 101 -0.83 -14.05 3.39
C HIS A 101 0.33 -14.28 2.42
N ALA A 102 1.28 -15.17 2.75
CA ALA A 102 2.39 -15.51 1.86
C ALA A 102 1.90 -16.08 0.52
N TYR A 103 0.87 -16.93 0.55
CA TYR A 103 0.24 -17.47 -0.66
C TYR A 103 -0.41 -16.37 -1.50
N THR A 104 -1.15 -15.43 -0.89
CA THR A 104 -1.74 -14.31 -1.65
C THR A 104 -0.70 -13.41 -2.30
N ILE A 105 0.47 -13.23 -1.66
CA ILE A 105 1.60 -12.52 -2.29
C ILE A 105 2.16 -13.31 -3.48
N TRP A 106 2.34 -14.61 -3.30
CA TRP A 106 2.84 -15.47 -4.37
C TRP A 106 1.91 -15.52 -5.59
N ASP A 107 0.61 -15.64 -5.34
CA ASP A 107 -0.43 -15.83 -6.36
C ASP A 107 -0.76 -14.53 -7.10
N ARG A 108 -1.03 -13.44 -6.37
CA ARG A 108 -1.58 -12.22 -6.97
C ARG A 108 -0.53 -11.21 -7.43
N TRP A 109 0.54 -11.05 -6.65
CA TRP A 109 1.63 -10.12 -6.99
C TRP A 109 2.74 -10.75 -7.77
N ALA A 110 3.32 -11.81 -7.20
CA ALA A 110 4.43 -12.47 -7.86
C ALA A 110 3.94 -13.23 -9.09
N ARG A 111 2.65 -13.63 -9.13
CA ARG A 111 2.05 -14.42 -10.23
C ARG A 111 2.90 -15.65 -10.59
N GLY A 112 3.55 -16.24 -9.59
CA GLY A 112 4.47 -17.36 -9.77
C GLY A 112 5.92 -17.02 -10.13
N ASP A 113 6.29 -15.74 -10.23
CA ASP A 113 7.65 -15.30 -10.56
C ASP A 113 8.47 -14.89 -9.33
N PHE A 114 9.65 -15.50 -9.18
CA PHE A 114 10.56 -15.20 -8.08
C PHE A 114 11.21 -13.82 -8.20
N ALA A 115 11.50 -13.33 -9.40
CA ALA A 115 12.10 -12.01 -9.57
C ALA A 115 11.15 -10.92 -9.05
N THR A 116 9.90 -10.97 -9.51
CA THR A 116 8.80 -10.08 -9.07
C THR A 116 8.52 -10.22 -7.57
N LEU A 117 8.57 -11.43 -7.01
CA LEU A 117 8.44 -11.63 -5.56
C LEU A 117 9.47 -10.81 -4.77
N PHE A 118 10.70 -10.68 -5.29
CA PHE A 118 11.77 -9.92 -4.66
C PHE A 118 11.89 -8.48 -5.19
N GLY A 119 10.89 -7.99 -5.93
CA GLY A 119 10.83 -6.60 -6.41
C GLY A 119 11.73 -6.32 -7.62
N PHE A 120 12.22 -7.35 -8.31
CA PHE A 120 12.92 -7.21 -9.57
C PHE A 120 11.94 -7.16 -10.73
N GLN A 121 12.26 -6.34 -11.74
CA GLN A 121 11.54 -6.28 -13.01
C GLN A 121 12.58 -6.39 -14.14
N TYR A 122 12.23 -7.09 -15.22
CA TYR A 122 13.06 -7.16 -16.41
C TYR A 122 12.76 -5.95 -17.29
N VAL A 123 13.80 -5.20 -17.65
CA VAL A 123 13.72 -4.00 -18.50
C VAL A 123 14.36 -4.35 -19.83
N GLU A 124 13.55 -4.39 -20.89
CA GLU A 124 13.95 -4.88 -22.22
C GLU A 124 15.05 -3.99 -22.83
N GLU A 125 14.94 -2.68 -22.65
CA GLU A 125 15.89 -1.67 -23.11
C GLU A 125 17.29 -1.87 -22.52
N LEU A 126 17.36 -2.47 -21.32
CA LEU A 126 18.60 -2.72 -20.61
C LEU A 126 19.06 -4.18 -20.69
N ASP A 127 18.25 -5.05 -21.31
CA ASP A 127 18.39 -6.51 -21.36
C ASP A 127 18.82 -7.10 -20.00
N ARG A 128 18.18 -6.64 -18.91
CA ARG A 128 18.54 -7.08 -17.56
C ARG A 128 17.42 -6.89 -16.54
N PHE A 129 17.51 -7.65 -15.45
CA PHE A 129 16.70 -7.41 -14.26
C PHE A 129 17.24 -6.22 -13.46
N VAL A 130 16.35 -5.33 -13.05
CA VAL A 130 16.64 -4.21 -12.15
C VAL A 130 15.78 -4.31 -10.90
N LEU A 131 16.30 -3.85 -9.76
CA LEU A 131 15.55 -3.79 -8.51
C LEU A 131 14.62 -2.57 -8.54
N ALA A 132 13.47 -2.72 -9.19
CA ALA A 132 12.50 -1.66 -9.36
C ALA A 132 11.75 -1.32 -8.06
N ARG A 133 11.55 -2.32 -7.19
CA ARG A 133 10.75 -2.22 -5.94
C ARG A 133 11.52 -2.77 -4.74
N ALA A 134 12.60 -2.08 -4.36
CA ALA A 134 13.48 -2.49 -3.26
C ALA A 134 12.73 -2.68 -1.93
N GLU A 135 11.73 -1.83 -1.69
CA GLU A 135 10.84 -1.87 -0.55
C GLU A 135 9.99 -3.14 -0.52
N VAL A 136 9.48 -3.62 -1.65
CA VAL A 136 8.76 -4.89 -1.71
C VAL A 136 9.72 -6.06 -1.50
N GLY A 137 10.88 -6.00 -2.16
CA GLY A 137 11.89 -7.05 -2.10
C GLY A 137 12.38 -7.34 -0.69
N ILE A 138 12.77 -6.30 0.06
CA ILE A 138 13.24 -6.47 1.44
C ILE A 138 12.13 -7.01 2.34
N MET A 139 10.90 -6.55 2.18
CA MET A 139 9.76 -7.02 2.97
C MET A 139 9.52 -8.50 2.72
N ASN A 140 9.42 -8.90 1.46
CA ASN A 140 9.17 -10.28 1.06
C ASN A 140 10.30 -11.21 1.49
N MET A 141 11.57 -10.76 1.42
CA MET A 141 12.70 -11.52 1.97
C MET A 141 12.55 -11.76 3.48
N MET A 142 12.16 -10.76 4.28
CA MET A 142 11.87 -10.96 5.70
C MET A 142 10.71 -11.93 5.93
N GLY A 143 9.68 -11.87 5.08
CA GLY A 143 8.56 -12.81 5.07
C GLY A 143 9.02 -14.25 4.82
N MET A 144 9.88 -14.45 3.82
CA MET A 144 10.45 -15.75 3.46
C MET A 144 11.35 -16.31 4.55
N VAL A 145 12.04 -15.47 5.31
CA VAL A 145 12.80 -15.90 6.50
C VAL A 145 11.85 -16.35 7.62
N MET A 146 10.75 -15.63 7.86
CA MET A 146 9.76 -15.97 8.89
C MET A 146 8.94 -17.22 8.56
N LEU A 147 8.56 -17.41 7.29
CA LEU A 147 7.65 -18.47 6.85
C LEU A 147 8.05 -19.89 7.31
N PRO A 148 9.29 -20.38 7.09
CA PRO A 148 9.68 -21.71 7.56
C PRO A 148 9.65 -21.82 9.10
N MET A 149 9.96 -20.75 9.83
CA MET A 149 9.85 -20.74 11.29
C MET A 149 8.38 -20.83 11.74
N ILE A 150 7.48 -20.12 11.07
CA ILE A 150 6.03 -20.17 11.33
C ILE A 150 5.48 -21.57 11.05
N ILE A 151 5.84 -22.17 9.92
CA ILE A 151 5.44 -23.54 9.57
C ILE A 151 5.96 -24.54 10.62
N LEU A 152 7.23 -24.41 11.02
CA LEU A 152 7.81 -25.27 12.05
C LEU A 152 7.07 -25.15 13.40
N LEU A 153 6.69 -23.93 13.80
CA LEU A 153 5.87 -23.72 15.00
C LEU A 153 4.48 -24.37 14.87
N ALA A 154 3.84 -24.27 13.71
CA ALA A 154 2.54 -24.90 13.46
C ALA A 154 2.62 -26.44 13.53
N VAL A 155 3.58 -27.04 12.82
CA VAL A 155 3.79 -28.50 12.80
C VAL A 155 4.10 -29.03 14.20
N THR A 156 4.88 -28.29 14.98
CA THR A 156 5.23 -28.67 16.35
C THR A 156 4.16 -28.27 17.38
N SER A 157 3.04 -27.69 16.98
CA SER A 157 1.91 -27.37 17.87
C SER A 157 1.00 -28.58 18.14
N SER A 158 1.56 -29.80 18.22
CA SER A 158 0.82 -31.04 18.50
C SER A 158 1.32 -31.74 19.77
N ASP A 159 0.43 -32.46 20.47
CA ASP A 159 0.85 -33.25 21.65
C ASP A 159 1.85 -34.34 21.27
N ARG A 160 1.73 -34.87 20.05
CA ARG A 160 2.70 -35.82 19.47
C ARG A 160 4.08 -35.19 19.34
N ALA A 161 4.17 -33.96 18.84
CA ALA A 161 5.44 -33.24 18.75
C ALA A 161 6.04 -32.96 20.13
N VAL A 162 5.23 -32.60 21.13
CA VAL A 162 5.69 -32.43 22.52
C VAL A 162 6.27 -33.73 23.08
N ASN A 163 5.60 -34.85 22.83
CA ASN A 163 6.05 -36.17 23.29
C ASN A 163 7.32 -36.63 22.56
N PHE A 164 7.45 -36.30 21.27
CA PHE A 164 8.62 -36.67 20.46
C PHE A 164 9.87 -35.84 20.81
N LEU A 165 9.74 -34.51 20.89
CA LEU A 165 10.86 -33.60 21.12
C LEU A 165 11.26 -33.49 22.61
N GLY A 166 10.33 -33.83 23.51
CA GLY A 166 10.44 -33.56 24.93
C GLY A 166 10.06 -32.12 25.29
N ALA A 167 9.48 -31.96 26.48
CA ALA A 167 8.88 -30.68 26.90
C ALA A 167 9.88 -29.51 27.02
N SER A 168 11.16 -29.78 27.27
CA SER A 168 12.20 -28.73 27.36
C SER A 168 12.54 -28.19 25.98
N SER A 169 12.92 -29.07 25.05
CA SER A 169 13.28 -28.73 23.68
C SER A 169 12.11 -28.08 22.95
N TRP A 170 10.89 -28.62 23.11
CA TRP A 170 9.68 -28.03 22.53
C TRP A 170 9.46 -26.59 23.01
N LYS A 171 9.58 -26.34 24.32
CA LYS A 171 9.44 -24.98 24.88
C LYS A 171 10.53 -24.04 24.37
N TRP A 172 11.75 -24.54 24.23
CA TRP A 172 12.86 -23.74 23.71
C TRP A 172 12.59 -23.32 22.27
N ILE A 173 12.23 -24.26 21.37
CA ILE A 173 11.89 -23.96 19.97
C ILE A 173 10.76 -22.92 19.90
N HIS A 174 9.66 -23.19 20.61
CA HIS A 174 8.49 -22.30 20.61
C HIS A 174 8.79 -20.93 21.16
N ARG A 175 9.59 -20.84 22.23
CA ARG A 175 9.98 -19.55 22.81
C ARG A 175 10.94 -18.82 21.89
N SER A 176 11.99 -19.45 21.38
CA SER A 176 12.99 -18.77 20.57
C SER A 176 12.40 -18.24 19.26
N LEU A 177 11.73 -19.11 18.49
CA LEU A 177 11.23 -18.74 17.17
C LEU A 177 10.11 -17.70 17.24
N VAL A 178 9.18 -17.79 18.21
CA VAL A 178 8.08 -16.80 18.27
C VAL A 178 8.59 -15.38 18.55
N HIS A 179 9.67 -15.22 19.31
CA HIS A 179 10.26 -13.91 19.55
C HIS A 179 11.02 -13.41 18.32
N VAL A 180 11.76 -14.29 17.62
CA VAL A 180 12.42 -13.91 16.36
C VAL A 180 11.39 -13.46 15.33
N ILE A 181 10.31 -14.23 15.14
CA ILE A 181 9.20 -13.88 14.24
C ILE A 181 8.57 -12.56 14.66
N PHE A 182 8.30 -12.35 15.95
CA PHE A 182 7.73 -11.10 16.43
C PHE A 182 8.61 -9.89 16.13
N TYR A 183 9.91 -9.94 16.43
CA TYR A 183 10.81 -8.82 16.18
C TYR A 183 11.02 -8.57 14.68
N LEU A 184 11.09 -9.63 13.86
CA LEU A 184 11.13 -9.48 12.40
C LEU A 184 9.84 -8.86 11.86
N ALA A 185 8.67 -9.26 12.37
CA ALA A 185 7.39 -8.68 12.01
C ALA A 185 7.28 -7.20 12.42
N MET A 186 7.77 -6.84 13.62
CA MET A 186 7.82 -5.45 14.07
C MET A 186 8.77 -4.60 13.21
N LEU A 187 9.95 -5.13 12.88
CA LEU A 187 10.90 -4.44 12.01
C LEU A 187 10.31 -4.28 10.60
N ARG A 188 9.69 -5.33 10.04
CA ARG A 188 8.98 -5.28 8.76
C ARG A 188 7.88 -4.21 8.77
N GLY A 189 7.03 -4.20 9.80
CA GLY A 189 5.98 -3.18 9.95
C GLY A 189 6.53 -1.76 10.12
N THR A 190 7.64 -1.60 10.84
CA THR A 190 8.30 -0.29 11.01
C THR A 190 8.91 0.20 9.71
N LEU A 191 9.61 -0.67 8.98
CA LEU A 191 10.12 -0.34 7.64
C LEU A 191 8.96 -0.02 6.68
N TYR A 192 7.78 -0.63 6.87
CA TYR A 192 6.60 -0.28 6.09
C TYR A 192 6.21 1.19 6.33
N PHE A 193 6.23 1.69 7.58
CA PHE A 193 6.05 3.13 7.81
C PHE A 193 7.09 3.98 7.08
N PHE A 194 8.35 3.52 7.05
CA PHE A 194 9.44 4.25 6.38
C PHE A 194 9.33 4.28 4.86
N TYR A 195 9.01 3.17 4.21
CA TYR A 195 8.96 3.12 2.75
C TYR A 195 7.64 3.66 2.19
N PHE A 196 6.53 3.56 2.94
CA PHE A 196 5.22 3.90 2.40
C PHE A 196 4.67 5.24 2.89
N PHE A 197 5.12 5.79 4.02
CA PHE A 197 4.67 7.12 4.46
C PHE A 197 5.75 8.19 4.33
N GLN A 198 6.87 7.89 3.67
CA GLN A 198 7.88 8.89 3.34
C GLN A 198 7.90 9.10 1.84
N THR A 199 8.27 10.31 1.42
CA THR A 199 8.52 10.62 0.02
C THR A 199 9.74 9.81 -0.45
N THR A 200 9.51 8.77 -1.26
CA THR A 200 10.58 7.94 -1.83
C THR A 200 10.53 7.93 -3.37
N PRO A 201 11.69 7.89 -4.05
CA PRO A 201 11.73 7.68 -5.50
C PRO A 201 11.01 6.38 -5.91
N PRO A 202 10.50 6.27 -7.16
CA PRO A 202 10.63 7.24 -8.24
C PRO A 202 9.51 8.29 -8.31
N GLN A 203 8.35 8.03 -7.71
CA GLN A 203 7.16 8.87 -7.89
C GLN A 203 7.12 10.09 -6.96
N TRP A 204 7.95 10.13 -5.91
CA TRP A 204 7.97 11.22 -4.93
C TRP A 204 6.59 11.56 -4.33
N GLN A 205 5.70 10.57 -4.24
CA GLN A 205 4.35 10.74 -3.71
C GLN A 205 4.33 10.48 -2.19
N VAL A 206 3.45 11.21 -1.49
CA VAL A 206 3.16 10.98 -0.08
C VAL A 206 1.83 10.26 0.00
N TYR A 207 1.88 9.00 0.44
CA TYR A 207 0.67 8.23 0.64
C TYR A 207 -0.06 8.71 1.90
N PRO A 208 -1.41 8.83 1.86
CA PRO A 208 -2.24 9.12 3.02
C PRO A 208 -1.88 8.21 4.19
N SER A 209 -1.71 8.81 5.37
CA SER A 209 -1.37 8.05 6.56
C SER A 209 -2.49 7.05 6.89
N ILE A 210 -2.14 5.78 7.07
CA ILE A 210 -3.09 4.78 7.53
C ILE A 210 -3.05 4.80 9.07
N TRP A 211 -3.91 5.63 9.68
CA TRP A 211 -3.89 5.90 11.12
C TRP A 211 -3.91 4.64 12.01
N PHE A 212 -4.57 3.57 11.58
CA PHE A 212 -4.63 2.35 12.38
C PHE A 212 -3.33 1.53 12.33
N MET A 213 -2.35 1.87 11.47
CA MET A 213 -1.01 1.30 11.57
C MET A 213 -0.35 1.64 12.92
N TYR A 214 -0.60 2.84 13.45
CA TYR A 214 -0.09 3.24 14.76
C TYR A 214 -0.67 2.36 15.87
N VAL A 215 -1.88 1.80 15.69
CA VAL A 215 -2.45 0.81 16.61
C VAL A 215 -1.63 -0.48 16.61
N PHE A 216 -1.18 -0.98 15.45
CA PHE A 216 -0.31 -2.16 15.38
C PHE A 216 1.06 -1.92 16.01
N LEU A 217 1.63 -0.73 15.79
CA LEU A 217 2.87 -0.33 16.46
C LEU A 217 2.68 -0.29 17.98
N GLY A 218 1.57 0.31 18.44
CA GLY A 218 1.18 0.35 19.85
C GLY A 218 0.95 -1.04 20.45
N MET A 219 0.36 -1.98 19.70
CA MET A 219 0.23 -3.38 20.11
C MET A 219 1.60 -4.04 20.32
N GLY A 220 2.57 -3.77 19.44
CA GLY A 220 3.94 -4.23 19.59
C GLY A 220 4.58 -3.72 20.88
N VAL A 221 4.53 -2.41 21.10
CA VAL A 221 5.03 -1.74 22.32
C VAL A 221 4.38 -2.35 23.56
N PHE A 222 3.06 -2.47 23.56
CA PHE A 222 2.29 -3.06 24.66
C PHE A 222 2.75 -4.48 24.97
N ALA A 223 2.92 -5.34 23.96
CA ALA A 223 3.32 -6.73 24.16
C ALA A 223 4.69 -6.83 24.86
N VAL A 224 5.68 -6.04 24.45
CA VAL A 224 7.01 -6.05 25.06
C VAL A 224 6.99 -5.41 26.45
N SER A 225 6.29 -4.29 26.64
CA SER A 225 6.13 -3.68 27.97
C SER A 225 5.49 -4.64 28.95
N LEU A 226 4.48 -5.39 28.51
CA LEU A 226 3.81 -6.39 29.34
C LEU A 226 4.74 -7.58 29.67
N GLN A 227 5.55 -8.04 28.70
CA GLN A 227 6.56 -9.07 28.93
C GLN A 227 7.62 -8.61 29.93
N ALA A 228 8.13 -7.39 29.78
CA ALA A 228 9.12 -6.81 30.68
C ALA A 228 8.57 -6.62 32.10
N ALA A 229 7.33 -6.16 32.22
CA ALA A 229 6.65 -6.05 33.50
C ALA A 229 6.45 -7.44 34.16
N ALA A 230 6.02 -8.44 33.40
CA ALA A 230 5.84 -9.81 33.92
C ALA A 230 7.16 -10.42 34.38
N PHE A 231 8.25 -10.17 33.66
CA PHE A 231 9.61 -10.53 34.06
C PHE A 231 9.98 -9.86 35.39
N ALA A 232 9.85 -8.53 35.48
CA ALA A 232 10.17 -7.78 36.69
C ALA A 232 9.40 -8.30 37.90
N LYS A 233 8.08 -8.48 37.77
CA LYS A 233 7.22 -9.04 38.82
C LYS A 233 7.70 -10.42 39.28
N THR A 234 8.05 -11.29 38.33
CA THR A 234 8.51 -12.66 38.64
C THR A 234 9.83 -12.65 39.39
N VAL A 235 10.80 -11.85 38.94
CA VAL A 235 12.13 -11.78 39.56
C VAL A 235 12.05 -11.13 40.94
N LEU A 236 11.35 -10.00 41.06
CA LEU A 236 11.15 -9.30 42.33
C LEU A 236 10.41 -10.19 43.34
N GLY A 237 9.38 -10.94 42.91
CA GLY A 237 8.67 -11.89 43.76
C GLY A 237 9.58 -12.97 44.34
N ARG A 238 10.44 -13.57 43.50
CA ARG A 238 11.42 -14.59 43.94
C ARG A 238 12.48 -14.02 44.87
N LYS A 239 13.01 -12.82 44.59
CA LYS A 239 14.02 -12.16 45.43
C LYS A 239 13.47 -11.74 46.78
N ARG A 240 12.22 -11.25 46.84
CA ARG A 240 11.52 -10.93 48.09
C ARG A 240 11.34 -12.18 48.95
N GLN A 241 10.99 -13.32 48.34
CA GLN A 241 10.90 -14.61 49.06
C GLN A 241 12.24 -15.06 49.65
N ARG A 242 13.36 -14.74 48.99
CA ARG A 242 14.72 -15.02 49.48
C ARG A 242 15.29 -13.96 50.44
N ARG A 243 14.54 -12.90 50.76
CA ARG A 243 14.99 -11.73 51.56
C ARG A 243 16.23 -11.02 50.99
N GLU A 244 16.45 -11.09 49.68
CA GLU A 244 17.61 -10.50 48.99
C GLU A 244 17.30 -9.14 48.32
N SER A 245 16.19 -8.47 48.69
CA SER A 245 15.76 -7.24 48.01
C SER A 245 16.49 -5.99 48.51
N GLY A 246 17.66 -5.71 47.94
CA GLY A 246 18.36 -4.42 48.09
C GLY A 246 18.08 -3.46 46.94
N VAL A 247 18.34 -2.16 47.14
CA VAL A 247 18.18 -1.08 46.13
C VAL A 247 18.90 -1.41 44.83
N LEU A 248 20.12 -1.96 44.89
CA LEU A 248 20.90 -2.39 43.73
C LEU A 248 20.19 -3.46 42.89
N THR A 249 19.46 -4.38 43.53
CA THR A 249 18.69 -5.42 42.80
C THR A 249 17.52 -4.79 42.05
N VAL A 250 16.82 -3.85 42.67
CA VAL A 250 15.71 -3.12 42.03
C VAL A 250 16.23 -2.29 40.86
N ALA A 251 17.35 -1.59 41.03
CA ALA A 251 18.00 -0.82 39.97
C ALA A 251 18.43 -1.71 38.80
N ALA A 252 19.07 -2.85 39.07
CA ALA A 252 19.48 -3.79 38.03
C ALA A 252 18.29 -4.37 37.25
N ILE A 253 17.20 -4.75 37.93
CA ILE A 253 15.99 -5.24 37.27
C ILE A 253 15.36 -4.14 36.40
N SER A 254 15.33 -2.91 36.90
CA SER A 254 14.80 -1.75 36.16
C SER A 254 15.64 -1.47 34.91
N GLY A 255 16.97 -1.58 35.01
CA GLY A 255 17.88 -1.47 33.86
C GLY A 255 17.62 -2.53 32.79
N VAL A 256 17.40 -3.79 33.19
CA VAL A 256 17.05 -4.87 32.25
C VAL A 256 15.69 -4.61 31.57
N VAL A 257 14.69 -4.18 32.34
CA VAL A 257 13.37 -3.81 31.80
C VAL A 257 13.50 -2.68 30.78
N ALA A 258 14.28 -1.65 31.08
CA ALA A 258 14.53 -0.55 30.16
C ALA A 258 15.18 -1.04 28.85
N LEU A 259 16.21 -1.89 28.95
CA LEU A 259 16.88 -2.47 27.77
C LEU A 259 15.96 -3.37 26.94
N MET A 260 15.01 -4.08 27.56
CA MET A 260 14.03 -4.89 26.83
C MET A 260 13.04 -4.03 26.03
N VAL A 261 12.64 -2.87 26.58
CA VAL A 261 11.64 -1.98 25.96
C VAL A 261 12.29 -1.00 24.98
N ALA A 262 13.56 -0.65 25.18
CA ALA A 262 14.28 0.37 24.41
C ALA A 262 14.20 0.19 22.88
N PRO A 263 14.36 -1.02 22.29
CA PRO A 263 14.28 -1.16 20.84
C PRO A 263 12.94 -0.70 20.24
N LEU A 264 11.82 -1.01 20.91
CA LEU A 264 10.50 -0.57 20.45
C LEU A 264 10.25 0.91 20.69
N VAL A 265 10.76 1.47 21.80
CA VAL A 265 10.69 2.91 22.05
C VAL A 265 11.51 3.68 21.01
N LEU A 266 12.68 3.18 20.65
CA LEU A 266 13.50 3.75 19.57
C LEU A 266 12.75 3.66 18.24
N MET A 267 12.19 2.50 17.87
CA MET A 267 11.38 2.37 16.65
C MET A 267 10.21 3.37 16.62
N LEU A 268 9.46 3.49 17.71
CA LEU A 268 8.35 4.46 17.82
C LEU A 268 8.85 5.90 17.71
N GLY A 269 9.97 6.22 18.36
CA GLY A 269 10.61 7.53 18.29
C GLY A 269 11.09 7.87 16.88
N THR A 270 11.64 6.90 16.15
CA THR A 270 12.02 7.08 14.75
C THR A 270 10.79 7.35 13.90
N VAL A 271 9.72 6.56 14.01
CA VAL A 271 8.47 6.80 13.26
C VAL A 271 7.92 8.20 13.56
N ALA A 272 7.80 8.57 14.84
CA ALA A 272 7.30 9.88 15.24
C ALA A 272 8.20 11.05 14.76
N TYR A 273 9.53 10.86 14.77
CA TYR A 273 10.47 11.86 14.28
C TYR A 273 10.27 12.15 12.80
N PHE A 274 10.21 11.11 11.97
CA PHE A 274 10.05 11.27 10.52
C PHE A 274 8.66 11.79 10.14
N ASP A 275 7.61 11.35 10.84
CA ASP A 275 6.26 11.88 10.67
C ASP A 275 6.20 13.38 11.00
N SER A 276 6.81 13.79 12.12
CA SER A 276 6.91 15.21 12.50
C SER A 276 7.72 16.06 11.51
N ARG A 277 8.66 15.43 10.81
CA ARG A 277 9.49 16.10 9.81
C ARG A 277 8.70 16.36 8.54
N LEU A 278 7.95 15.38 8.05
CA LEU A 278 7.04 15.55 6.91
C LEU A 278 6.06 16.70 7.13
N LEU A 279 5.44 16.77 8.32
CA LEU A 279 4.52 17.84 8.69
C LEU A 279 5.18 19.23 8.70
N LYS A 280 6.48 19.32 9.00
CA LYS A 280 7.21 20.60 9.06
C LYS A 280 7.75 21.02 7.70
N GLU A 281 8.27 20.09 6.93
CA GLU A 281 8.95 20.38 5.66
C GLU A 281 7.95 20.56 4.50
N ASN A 282 6.72 20.07 4.62
CA ASN A 282 5.73 20.18 3.57
C ASN A 282 4.31 20.53 4.11
N PRO A 283 4.08 21.79 4.54
CA PRO A 283 2.80 22.22 5.11
C PRO A 283 1.62 22.07 4.13
N GLN A 284 1.89 22.14 2.81
CA GLN A 284 0.89 21.99 1.76
C GLN A 284 0.27 20.58 1.74
N LEU A 285 1.07 19.53 2.00
CA LEU A 285 0.57 18.16 2.16
C LEU A 285 -0.31 17.98 3.40
N THR A 286 -0.16 18.83 4.41
CA THR A 286 -0.93 18.75 5.66
C THR A 286 -2.36 19.29 5.48
N GLY A 287 -2.56 20.19 4.50
CA GLY A 287 -3.88 20.70 4.12
C GLY A 287 -4.75 19.66 3.41
N GLN A 288 -4.13 18.70 2.70
CA GLN A 288 -4.85 17.63 1.98
C GLN A 288 -5.11 16.38 2.85
N ALA A 289 -4.38 16.19 3.95
CA ALA A 289 -4.40 14.92 4.70
C ALA A 289 -5.40 14.84 5.87
N GLN A 290 -6.19 15.88 6.17
CA GLN A 290 -6.98 15.93 7.42
C GLN A 290 -8.50 16.07 7.30
N THR A 291 -9.08 15.94 6.10
CA THR A 291 -10.54 15.77 5.99
C THR A 291 -10.83 14.40 5.37
N PRO A 292 -11.28 13.40 6.14
CA PRO A 292 -11.88 12.18 5.60
C PRO A 292 -13.29 12.46 5.06
N GLY A 293 -13.40 13.46 4.19
CA GLY A 293 -14.61 13.88 3.50
C GLY A 293 -14.24 14.34 2.10
N GLU A 294 -14.69 13.56 1.12
CA GLU A 294 -14.99 13.89 -0.29
C GLU A 294 -13.95 14.57 -1.21
N ASP A 295 -12.92 15.28 -0.75
CA ASP A 295 -12.25 16.27 -1.62
C ASP A 295 -10.77 15.98 -1.97
N ALA A 296 -10.38 14.70 -2.06
CA ALA A 296 -9.04 14.30 -2.53
C ALA A 296 -9.09 13.31 -3.71
N GLN A 297 -10.15 13.35 -4.51
CA GLN A 297 -9.88 13.52 -5.94
C GLN A 297 -9.10 14.84 -6.04
N THR A 298 -8.07 14.93 -6.89
CA THR A 298 -7.58 16.22 -7.39
C THR A 298 -8.77 17.14 -7.41
N GLN A 299 -8.84 18.19 -6.57
CA GLN A 299 -9.97 19.11 -6.62
C GLN A 299 -9.91 19.65 -8.03
N VAL A 300 -10.63 18.99 -8.93
CA VAL A 300 -11.04 19.52 -10.21
C VAL A 300 -11.66 20.81 -9.74
N PRO A 301 -11.07 21.97 -10.07
CA PRO A 301 -11.64 23.23 -9.65
C PRO A 301 -13.14 23.14 -9.92
N ASP A 302 -13.99 23.54 -8.96
CA ASP A 302 -15.46 23.43 -9.09
C ASP A 302 -15.97 24.03 -10.41
N GLU A 303 -15.14 24.88 -11.03
CA GLU A 303 -15.26 25.39 -12.39
C GLU A 303 -14.12 24.86 -13.28
N TYR A 304 -14.44 24.03 -14.27
CA TYR A 304 -13.56 23.67 -15.38
C TYR A 304 -14.22 24.00 -16.71
N ALA A 305 -13.40 24.22 -17.74
CA ALA A 305 -13.89 24.52 -19.08
C ALA A 305 -14.49 23.25 -19.70
N GLN A 306 -15.72 23.35 -20.20
CA GLN A 306 -16.41 22.29 -20.95
C GLN A 306 -15.91 22.21 -22.40
N SER A 307 -15.51 23.37 -22.94
CA SER A 307 -14.96 23.49 -24.29
C SER A 307 -13.78 24.46 -24.27
N PHE A 308 -12.71 24.16 -25.00
CA PHE A 308 -11.59 25.08 -25.14
C PHE A 308 -10.73 24.75 -26.35
N GLU A 309 -10.03 25.78 -26.83
CA GLU A 309 -8.96 25.67 -27.80
C GLU A 309 -7.68 26.24 -27.20
N MET A 310 -6.58 25.49 -27.26
CA MET A 310 -5.29 25.99 -26.82
C MET A 310 -4.11 25.43 -27.61
N VAL A 311 -3.00 26.14 -27.56
CA VAL A 311 -1.68 25.73 -28.08
C VAL A 311 -0.72 25.65 -26.91
N ILE A 312 -0.03 24.53 -26.78
CA ILE A 312 1.02 24.28 -25.79
C ILE A 312 2.35 24.21 -26.55
N GLU A 313 3.31 25.06 -26.19
CA GLU A 313 4.63 25.09 -26.82
C GLU A 313 5.68 24.49 -25.90
N VAL A 314 6.44 23.52 -26.42
CA VAL A 314 7.56 22.86 -25.73
C VAL A 314 8.74 22.79 -26.70
N ASP A 315 9.77 23.61 -26.44
CA ASP A 315 10.91 23.77 -27.35
C ASP A 315 10.48 24.09 -28.80
N ASP A 316 10.75 23.20 -29.75
CA ASP A 316 10.39 23.34 -31.17
C ASP A 316 9.06 22.62 -31.52
N GLN A 317 8.39 22.04 -30.52
CA GLN A 317 7.11 21.34 -30.65
C GLN A 317 5.94 22.24 -30.25
N GLN A 318 4.87 22.21 -31.04
CA GLN A 318 3.60 22.85 -30.75
C GLN A 318 2.48 21.83 -30.77
N ASP A 319 1.78 21.69 -29.66
CA ASP A 319 0.60 20.85 -29.50
C ASP A 319 -0.65 21.72 -29.45
N ARG A 320 -1.50 21.64 -30.48
CA ARG A 320 -2.77 22.35 -30.51
C ARG A 320 -3.90 21.39 -30.19
N LEU A 321 -4.66 21.75 -29.16
CA LEU A 321 -5.70 20.93 -28.56
C LEU A 321 -7.04 21.66 -28.66
N TRP A 322 -8.02 20.98 -29.24
CA TRP A 322 -9.43 21.36 -29.23
C TRP A 322 -10.20 20.32 -28.45
N VAL A 323 -11.04 20.77 -27.52
CA VAL A 323 -11.90 19.90 -26.71
C VAL A 323 -13.27 20.54 -26.61
N ARG A 324 -14.34 19.75 -26.74
CA ARG A 324 -15.71 20.20 -26.46
C ARG A 324 -16.54 19.12 -25.77
N ASP A 325 -17.60 19.58 -25.10
CA ASP A 325 -18.67 18.76 -24.53
C ASP A 325 -18.16 17.68 -23.56
N LEU A 326 -17.16 18.04 -22.73
CA LEU A 326 -16.40 17.11 -21.88
C LEU A 326 -17.24 16.17 -21.00
N ASP A 327 -18.37 16.64 -20.48
CA ASP A 327 -19.19 15.87 -19.55
C ASP A 327 -20.22 14.96 -20.22
N ASP A 328 -20.64 15.28 -21.44
CA ASP A 328 -21.79 14.65 -22.09
C ASP A 328 -21.39 13.81 -23.30
N ALA A 329 -20.60 14.39 -24.22
CA ALA A 329 -20.26 13.80 -25.51
C ALA A 329 -18.89 14.28 -25.99
N PRO A 330 -17.80 13.93 -25.28
CA PRO A 330 -16.50 14.55 -25.47
C PRO A 330 -15.92 14.28 -26.86
N SER A 331 -15.70 15.34 -27.64
CA SER A 331 -14.87 15.28 -28.85
C SER A 331 -13.58 16.05 -28.60
N PHE A 332 -12.45 15.51 -29.06
CA PHE A 332 -11.20 16.23 -29.04
C PHE A 332 -10.41 16.07 -30.34
N ARG A 333 -9.55 17.05 -30.61
CA ARG A 333 -8.50 16.97 -31.62
C ARG A 333 -7.19 17.43 -31.02
N LEU A 334 -6.12 16.69 -31.28
CA LEU A 334 -4.76 17.04 -30.90
C LEU A 334 -3.87 16.99 -32.15
N THR A 335 -3.33 18.14 -32.55
CA THR A 335 -2.33 18.21 -33.62
C THR A 335 -0.97 18.55 -33.05
N THR A 336 0.04 17.77 -33.39
CA THR A 336 1.43 18.02 -33.01
C THR A 336 2.21 18.48 -34.23
N GLN A 337 2.91 19.61 -34.09
CA GLN A 337 3.81 20.14 -35.10
C GLN A 337 5.22 20.27 -34.52
N ILE A 338 6.24 19.97 -35.32
CA ILE A 338 7.65 20.20 -34.98
C ILE A 338 8.23 21.12 -36.06
N GLU A 339 8.79 22.26 -35.65
CA GLU A 339 9.30 23.30 -36.57
C GLU A 339 8.25 23.71 -37.64
N GLY A 340 6.96 23.70 -37.26
CA GLY A 340 5.82 24.04 -38.14
C GLY A 340 5.42 22.94 -39.14
N THR A 341 6.03 21.75 -39.07
CA THR A 341 5.63 20.59 -39.87
C THR A 341 4.72 19.68 -39.02
N PRO A 342 3.51 19.33 -39.49
CA PRO A 342 2.64 18.41 -38.76
C PRO A 342 3.24 17.00 -38.75
N VAL A 343 3.39 16.43 -37.56
CA VAL A 343 3.96 15.10 -37.35
C VAL A 343 2.94 14.08 -36.82
N ALA A 344 1.89 14.55 -36.15
CA ALA A 344 0.80 13.74 -35.68
C ALA A 344 -0.52 14.52 -35.64
N ASP A 345 -1.63 13.82 -35.85
CA ASP A 345 -2.99 14.35 -35.69
C ASP A 345 -3.88 13.25 -35.10
N GLN A 346 -4.59 13.57 -34.02
CA GLN A 346 -5.52 12.67 -33.37
C GLN A 346 -6.88 13.32 -33.28
N ILE A 347 -7.93 12.60 -33.69
CA ILE A 347 -9.30 13.08 -33.62
C ILE A 347 -10.15 11.99 -32.98
N TYR A 348 -10.81 12.31 -31.88
CA TYR A 348 -11.82 11.44 -31.27
C TYR A 348 -13.20 12.05 -31.43
N ARG A 349 -14.14 11.23 -31.91
CA ARG A 349 -15.53 11.62 -32.11
C ARG A 349 -16.43 10.71 -31.27
N PHE A 350 -17.04 11.27 -30.23
CA PHE A 350 -17.87 10.51 -29.29
C PHE A 350 -19.07 9.83 -29.97
N GLU A 351 -19.76 10.53 -30.86
CA GLU A 351 -20.94 10.00 -31.56
C GLU A 351 -20.62 8.74 -32.38
N GLU A 352 -19.40 8.66 -32.91
CA GLU A 352 -18.92 7.53 -33.71
C GLU A 352 -18.16 6.51 -32.88
N ARG A 353 -17.80 6.86 -31.63
CA ARG A 353 -16.90 6.08 -30.77
C ARG A 353 -15.65 5.63 -31.52
N THR A 354 -15.08 6.54 -32.30
CA THR A 354 -13.97 6.25 -33.20
C THR A 354 -12.83 7.23 -32.94
N LEU A 355 -11.63 6.66 -32.76
CA LEU A 355 -10.37 7.40 -32.71
C LEU A 355 -9.71 7.33 -34.09
N TYR A 356 -9.46 8.48 -34.69
CA TYR A 356 -8.65 8.65 -35.88
C TYR A 356 -7.25 9.10 -35.49
N VAL A 357 -6.22 8.46 -36.04
CA VAL A 357 -4.82 8.79 -35.79
C VAL A 357 -4.11 8.90 -37.12
N ALA A 358 -3.48 10.05 -37.36
CA ALA A 358 -2.58 10.31 -38.45
C ALA A 358 -1.15 10.40 -37.91
N ASP A 359 -0.27 9.53 -38.41
CA ASP A 359 1.14 9.51 -38.06
C ASP A 359 1.98 9.85 -39.30
N GLN A 360 3.12 10.53 -39.12
CA GLN A 360 4.03 10.84 -40.23
C GLN A 360 4.63 9.55 -40.82
N GLY A 361 4.34 9.31 -42.10
CA GLY A 361 4.91 8.20 -42.87
C GLY A 361 6.33 8.49 -43.37
N PRO A 362 6.96 7.52 -44.06
CA PRO A 362 8.33 7.63 -44.59
C PRO A 362 8.54 8.82 -45.53
N ASP A 363 7.47 9.22 -46.26
CA ASP A 363 7.50 10.30 -47.24
C ASP A 363 7.10 11.66 -46.65
N SER A 364 7.06 11.79 -45.32
CA SER A 364 6.60 12.97 -44.57
C SER A 364 5.11 13.31 -44.75
N GLU A 365 4.35 12.47 -45.45
CA GLU A 365 2.88 12.55 -45.54
C GLU A 365 2.23 11.84 -44.34
N LEU A 366 1.15 12.42 -43.80
CA LEU A 366 0.39 11.81 -42.70
C LEU A 366 -0.45 10.65 -43.22
N THR A 367 -0.28 9.47 -42.63
CA THR A 367 -1.09 8.29 -42.94
C THR A 367 -2.16 8.13 -41.89
N TRP A 368 -3.42 8.23 -42.29
CA TRP A 368 -4.57 8.11 -41.39
C TRP A 368 -4.94 6.66 -41.12
N SER A 369 -5.35 6.41 -39.89
CA SER A 369 -5.87 5.15 -39.42
C SER A 369 -7.02 5.37 -38.45
N ARG A 370 -7.89 4.39 -38.27
CA ARG A 370 -9.03 4.49 -37.36
C ARG A 370 -9.19 3.25 -36.48
N THR A 371 -9.66 3.48 -35.26
CA THR A 371 -10.03 2.45 -34.28
C THR A 371 -11.47 2.70 -33.86
N GLU A 372 -12.33 1.70 -34.03
CA GLU A 372 -13.77 1.79 -33.75
C GLU A 372 -14.10 1.21 -32.35
N ASN A 373 -15.22 1.62 -31.78
CA ASN A 373 -15.74 1.19 -30.47
C ASN A 373 -14.88 1.62 -29.26
N VAL A 374 -14.15 2.72 -29.39
CA VAL A 374 -13.28 3.27 -28.35
C VAL A 374 -14.08 4.11 -27.37
N GLU A 375 -14.05 3.77 -26.07
CA GLU A 375 -14.58 4.62 -25.00
C GLU A 375 -13.55 5.71 -24.63
N PRO A 376 -13.98 6.86 -24.07
CA PRO A 376 -13.06 7.90 -23.60
C PRO A 376 -11.99 7.40 -22.61
N GLU A 377 -12.34 6.43 -21.76
CA GLU A 377 -11.43 5.82 -20.79
C GLU A 377 -10.38 4.92 -21.45
N ASP A 378 -10.65 4.36 -22.63
CA ASP A 378 -9.71 3.48 -23.34
C ASP A 378 -8.50 4.25 -23.93
N ILE A 379 -8.62 5.57 -24.01
CA ILE A 379 -7.60 6.49 -24.57
C ILE A 379 -7.09 7.48 -23.53
N ASP A 380 -7.36 7.22 -22.24
CA ASP A 380 -6.99 8.09 -21.11
C ASP A 380 -7.43 9.55 -21.31
N LEU A 381 -8.54 9.78 -22.04
CA LEU A 381 -9.03 11.13 -22.32
C LEU A 381 -9.24 11.97 -21.05
N PRO A 382 -9.83 11.43 -19.96
CA PRO A 382 -10.01 12.19 -18.72
C PRO A 382 -8.69 12.68 -18.10
N GLU A 383 -7.61 11.92 -18.25
CA GLU A 383 -6.30 12.29 -17.72
C GLU A 383 -5.59 13.28 -18.65
N MET A 384 -5.65 13.04 -19.96
CA MET A 384 -5.05 13.90 -20.99
C MET A 384 -5.59 15.34 -20.97
N VAL A 385 -6.89 15.52 -20.70
CA VAL A 385 -7.52 16.86 -20.66
C VAL A 385 -7.60 17.45 -19.25
N LEU A 386 -7.14 16.74 -18.21
CA LEU A 386 -7.33 17.14 -16.81
C LEU A 386 -6.64 18.48 -16.49
N GLU A 387 -5.36 18.61 -16.85
CA GLU A 387 -4.62 19.86 -16.63
C GLU A 387 -5.02 20.94 -17.63
N PRO A 388 -5.12 20.66 -18.96
CA PRO A 388 -5.56 21.66 -19.93
C PRO A 388 -6.90 22.31 -19.61
N ARG A 389 -7.92 21.54 -19.19
CA ARG A 389 -9.24 22.11 -18.86
C ARG A 389 -9.21 22.99 -17.61
N ALA A 390 -8.33 22.67 -16.65
CA ALA A 390 -8.12 23.47 -15.46
C ALA A 390 -7.39 24.77 -15.80
N TRP A 391 -6.37 24.72 -16.67
CA TRP A 391 -5.69 25.92 -17.17
C TRP A 391 -6.64 26.82 -17.95
N ALA A 392 -7.46 26.25 -18.84
CA ALA A 392 -8.46 26.99 -19.60
C ALA A 392 -9.40 27.79 -18.68
N ALA A 393 -9.99 27.12 -17.69
CA ALA A 393 -10.89 27.76 -16.73
C ALA A 393 -10.18 28.81 -15.85
N GLN A 394 -8.97 28.49 -15.38
CA GLN A 394 -8.23 29.35 -14.46
C GLN A 394 -7.71 30.63 -15.11
N PHE A 395 -7.13 30.51 -16.30
CA PHE A 395 -6.38 31.59 -16.93
C PHE A 395 -7.17 32.35 -18.00
N GLY A 396 -8.19 31.72 -18.59
CA GLY A 396 -8.98 32.31 -19.67
C GLY A 396 -8.18 32.56 -20.97
N PRO A 397 -8.80 33.13 -22.01
CA PRO A 397 -8.14 33.40 -23.29
C PRO A 397 -6.91 34.33 -23.15
N GLY A 398 -5.80 33.97 -23.79
CA GLY A 398 -4.55 34.74 -23.76
C GLY A 398 -3.29 33.87 -23.76
N GLU A 399 -2.13 34.52 -23.77
CA GLU A 399 -0.82 33.90 -23.60
C GLU A 399 -0.46 33.81 -22.11
N HIS A 400 -0.11 32.62 -21.65
CA HIS A 400 0.17 32.31 -20.25
C HIS A 400 1.43 31.46 -20.11
N ARG A 401 2.04 31.53 -18.93
CA ARG A 401 3.09 30.60 -18.52
C ARG A 401 2.56 29.74 -17.39
N VAL A 402 2.52 28.44 -17.61
CA VAL A 402 2.01 27.48 -16.63
C VAL A 402 3.13 26.55 -16.16
N PRO A 403 3.13 26.11 -14.90
CA PRO A 403 4.08 25.12 -14.43
C PRO A 403 3.81 23.77 -15.08
N GLY A 404 4.82 23.17 -15.71
CA GLY A 404 4.80 21.81 -16.26
C GLY A 404 5.88 20.90 -15.67
N PRO A 405 5.96 19.63 -16.10
CA PRO A 405 6.86 18.63 -15.52
C PRO A 405 8.35 18.97 -15.67
N GLU A 406 8.72 19.63 -16.77
CA GLU A 406 10.10 19.95 -17.14
C GLU A 406 10.45 21.44 -17.01
N GLY A 407 9.52 22.28 -16.56
CA GLY A 407 9.73 23.73 -16.47
C GLY A 407 8.44 24.54 -16.62
N GLU A 408 8.57 25.82 -16.95
CA GLU A 408 7.43 26.64 -17.35
C GLU A 408 7.08 26.33 -18.82
N LEU A 409 5.82 26.00 -19.09
CA LEU A 409 5.28 25.81 -20.43
C LEU A 409 4.64 27.13 -20.91
N GLN A 410 4.85 27.46 -22.18
CA GLN A 410 4.13 28.56 -22.82
C GLN A 410 2.82 28.01 -23.37
N VAL A 411 1.69 28.55 -22.91
CA VAL A 411 0.35 28.12 -23.31
C VAL A 411 -0.42 29.30 -23.84
N THR A 412 -1.00 29.16 -25.02
CA THR A 412 -1.89 30.15 -25.61
C THR A 412 -3.31 29.59 -25.65
N ILE A 413 -4.20 30.15 -24.85
CA ILE A 413 -5.61 29.76 -24.80
C ILE A 413 -6.37 30.66 -25.78
N HIS A 414 -6.96 30.09 -26.82
CA HIS A 414 -7.69 30.83 -27.84
C HIS A 414 -9.13 31.09 -27.44
N SER A 415 -9.80 30.09 -26.86
CA SER A 415 -11.21 30.16 -26.45
C SER A 415 -11.48 29.27 -25.24
N VAL A 416 -12.47 29.65 -24.43
CA VAL A 416 -12.93 28.93 -23.24
C VAL A 416 -14.45 29.02 -23.18
N ASP A 417 -15.10 27.86 -23.11
CA ASP A 417 -16.55 27.66 -23.13
C ASP A 417 -17.26 28.31 -24.33
N GLU A 418 -16.52 28.50 -25.43
CA GLU A 418 -17.07 28.92 -26.71
C GLU A 418 -17.36 27.70 -27.61
N PRO A 419 -18.40 27.74 -28.45
CA PRO A 419 -18.69 26.66 -29.39
C PRO A 419 -17.53 26.42 -30.37
N ILE A 420 -17.04 25.18 -30.42
CA ILE A 420 -16.05 24.75 -31.42
C ILE A 420 -16.79 24.14 -32.61
N ALA A 421 -16.47 24.64 -33.80
CA ALA A 421 -17.10 24.24 -35.06
C ALA A 421 -16.90 22.73 -35.33
N GLU A 422 -17.91 22.05 -35.89
CA GLU A 422 -17.87 20.61 -36.16
C GLU A 422 -16.73 20.23 -37.09
N GLU A 423 -16.43 21.12 -38.04
CA GLU A 423 -15.42 20.95 -39.09
C GLU A 423 -14.01 20.78 -38.51
N VAL A 424 -13.78 21.20 -37.26
CA VAL A 424 -12.51 20.96 -36.54
C VAL A 424 -12.29 19.47 -36.29
N PHE A 425 -13.36 18.70 -36.08
CA PHE A 425 -13.31 17.26 -35.77
C PHE A 425 -13.53 16.39 -37.01
N GLU A 426 -13.58 16.96 -38.21
CA GLU A 426 -13.62 16.21 -39.46
C GLU A 426 -12.20 15.81 -39.89
N ILE A 427 -12.06 14.57 -40.38
CA ILE A 427 -10.85 14.14 -41.08
C ILE A 427 -10.79 14.84 -42.47
N PRO A 428 -9.61 15.05 -43.05
CA PRO A 428 -9.48 15.58 -44.41
C PRO A 428 -10.28 14.75 -45.43
N GLU A 429 -10.91 15.40 -46.43
CA GLU A 429 -11.74 14.71 -47.43
C GLU A 429 -10.98 13.65 -48.24
N ASP A 430 -9.66 13.81 -48.37
CA ASP A 430 -8.73 12.92 -49.03
C ASP A 430 -8.14 11.83 -48.12
N ALA A 431 -8.47 11.84 -46.82
CA ALA A 431 -8.05 10.81 -45.89
C ALA A 431 -8.82 9.50 -46.16
N ASP A 432 -8.09 8.42 -46.45
CA ASP A 432 -8.62 7.05 -46.51
C ASP A 432 -8.13 6.26 -45.28
N PRO A 433 -8.75 6.45 -44.09
CA PRO A 433 -8.24 5.90 -42.85
C PRO A 433 -8.33 4.37 -42.84
N VAL A 434 -7.18 3.72 -42.66
CA VAL A 434 -7.11 2.26 -42.56
C VAL A 434 -7.59 1.80 -41.18
N LEU A 435 -8.50 0.83 -41.14
CA LEU A 435 -8.97 0.22 -39.89
C LEU A 435 -7.82 -0.55 -39.21
N ARG A 436 -7.54 -0.24 -37.94
CA ARG A 436 -6.53 -0.95 -37.11
C ARG A 436 -7.10 -2.20 -36.45
#